data_AF-A0A945JY51-F1
#
_entry.id   AF-A0A945JY51-F1
#
_cell.length_a   1.000
_cell.length_b   1.000
_cell.length_c   1.000
_cell.angle_alpha   90.00
_cell.angle_beta   90.00
_cell.angle_gamma   90.00
#
_symmetry.space_group_name_H-M   'P 1'
#
loop_
_entity.id
_entity.type
_entity.pdbx_description
1 polymer ?
#
loop_
_entity_poly.entity_id
_entity_poly.type
_entity_poly.pdbx_seq_one_letter_code
_entity_poly.pdbx_strand_id
1 'polypeptide(L)'
;MNDATIYIPVQDWDDTSDLPSGWQPPEGWKYAKRLVLTNETEHDRVGEPMEVDLDIHGHHITDLRREIRVGRVAMGQPLAMVVSQIQLLAVEDETLRCRLFFLADVAANETTTYVVLYGNSAAPEPAYETDLVVSGEGYALTIENAHYRAELSALSGNWKSHDPKGWQAILDSGGGHGVEGTIHWGPDWSEESVGRYRITSWDGPPMFEYEVESGPICVRVTRRGHPILSLGPQIGRPHKVTATVVYTFWAGQPYVIMESKLDVLEDVRFRDCRNDEFVIGEQMPDRAWMDPDGTIGFDAKGWDQEDPRFMTHFNRATGEGFGSVHLEFENTNSNFTEPDGAGFSRTGVWVRSPVHHGNMVAGDYVYEKNAYVLHRFVDGGDHMGFGDLVSHQQRLLHPIAQAEMTSQPRPVSHESVMDALRGTNEFELYLLGSPWGQRQLNFVDIGIIQQVVVKGDDIHIDLIMPYAGRATWFDWFAECIEEQVAARLKNVGAVDIQLVHEPKWTPQQMTDRARRAIDP
;
A
#
# COMPACT_ATOMS: atom_id res chain seq x y z
N MET A 1 -2.19 10.08 9.51
CA MET A 1 -1.61 9.14 8.55
C MET A 1 -0.10 9.27 8.62
N ASN A 2 0.59 8.30 9.23
CA ASN A 2 1.97 8.07 8.83
C ASN A 2 1.83 7.40 7.47
N ASP A 3 2.17 8.10 6.39
CA ASP A 3 2.31 7.47 5.07
C ASP A 3 3.44 6.43 5.18
N ALA A 4 3.10 5.21 5.60
CA ALA A 4 4.05 4.12 5.79
C ALA A 4 4.65 3.65 4.45
N THR A 5 4.04 4.06 3.33
CA THR A 5 4.54 3.77 1.99
C THR A 5 5.58 4.81 1.61
N ILE A 6 6.77 4.33 1.22
CA ILE A 6 7.82 5.19 0.68
C ILE A 6 7.35 5.76 -0.66
N TYR A 7 7.50 7.07 -0.88
CA TYR A 7 7.11 7.74 -2.11
C TYR A 7 8.30 8.45 -2.77
N ILE A 8 8.55 8.15 -4.04
CA ILE A 8 9.54 8.84 -4.89
C ILE A 8 8.81 9.70 -5.92
N PRO A 9 8.76 11.03 -5.76
CA PRO A 9 8.11 11.89 -6.74
C PRO A 9 8.96 12.04 -8.01
N VAL A 10 8.32 12.48 -9.10
CA VAL A 10 8.96 12.54 -10.42
C VAL A 10 10.18 13.47 -10.47
N GLN A 11 10.18 14.55 -9.68
CA GLN A 11 11.28 15.52 -9.63
C GLN A 11 12.53 15.06 -8.85
N ASP A 12 12.47 13.88 -8.25
CA ASP A 12 13.42 13.43 -7.23
C ASP A 12 14.45 12.41 -7.73
N TRP A 13 14.39 12.06 -9.01
CA TRP A 13 15.34 11.17 -9.66
C TRP A 13 16.66 11.89 -9.96
N ASP A 14 17.77 11.23 -9.63
CA ASP A 14 19.13 11.66 -9.93
C ASP A 14 19.63 11.03 -11.25
N ASP A 15 20.65 11.60 -11.88
CA ASP A 15 21.38 10.92 -12.95
C ASP A 15 22.23 9.79 -12.37
N THR A 16 22.33 8.66 -13.08
CA THR A 16 23.19 7.54 -12.67
C THR A 16 24.67 7.93 -12.59
N SER A 17 25.10 8.98 -13.30
CA SER A 17 26.46 9.54 -13.20
C SER A 17 26.74 10.19 -11.85
N ASP A 18 25.70 10.57 -11.10
CA ASP A 18 25.82 11.20 -9.79
C ASP A 18 25.88 10.16 -8.65
N LEU A 19 25.74 8.87 -8.98
CA LEU A 19 25.91 7.79 -8.00
C LEU A 19 27.35 7.73 -7.49
N PRO A 20 27.56 7.42 -6.19
CA PRO A 20 28.89 7.25 -5.62
C PRO A 20 29.77 6.25 -6.41
N SER A 21 31.08 6.48 -6.39
CA SER A 21 32.05 5.55 -7.00
C SER A 21 31.87 4.12 -6.45
N GLY A 22 31.76 3.15 -7.34
CA GLY A 22 31.51 1.74 -7.03
C GLY A 22 30.03 1.32 -7.08
N TRP A 23 29.10 2.26 -7.21
CA TRP A 23 27.65 1.98 -7.26
C TRP A 23 27.07 2.03 -8.67
N GLN A 24 27.94 2.12 -9.68
CA GLN A 24 27.52 2.26 -11.07
C GLN A 24 26.70 1.03 -11.50
N PRO A 25 25.50 1.22 -12.07
CA PRO A 25 24.74 0.12 -12.64
C PRO A 25 25.42 -0.40 -13.92
N PRO A 26 24.92 -1.50 -14.50
CA PRO A 26 25.26 -1.88 -15.87
C PRO A 26 25.06 -0.71 -16.86
N GLU A 27 25.67 -0.81 -18.04
CA GLU A 27 25.53 0.25 -19.05
C GLU A 27 24.06 0.45 -19.49
N GLY A 28 23.68 1.71 -19.74
CA GLY A 28 22.41 2.10 -20.34
C GLY A 28 21.34 2.61 -19.38
N TRP A 29 21.49 2.42 -18.06
CA TRP A 29 20.62 3.06 -17.06
C TRP A 29 20.92 4.55 -16.99
N LYS A 30 19.88 5.38 -17.02
CA LYS A 30 20.04 6.84 -17.07
C LYS A 30 19.78 7.48 -15.72
N TYR A 31 18.72 7.05 -15.06
CA TYR A 31 18.23 7.67 -13.84
C TYR A 31 18.29 6.70 -12.65
N ALA A 32 18.48 7.25 -11.46
CA ALA A 32 18.58 6.51 -10.23
C ALA A 32 17.94 7.24 -9.05
N LYS A 33 17.43 6.50 -8.06
CA LYS A 33 17.07 7.03 -6.75
C LYS A 33 17.65 6.14 -5.68
N ARG A 34 18.37 6.75 -4.75
CA ARG A 34 18.86 6.06 -3.55
C ARG A 34 17.72 5.90 -2.55
N LEU A 35 17.60 4.71 -1.98
CA LEU A 35 16.69 4.36 -0.91
C LEU A 35 17.53 3.83 0.26
N VAL A 36 17.73 4.66 1.28
CA VAL A 36 18.39 4.26 2.52
C VAL A 36 17.32 3.73 3.46
N LEU A 37 17.28 2.41 3.60
CA LEU A 37 16.31 1.70 4.43
C LEU A 37 16.88 1.53 5.84
N THR A 38 16.10 1.87 6.86
CA THR A 38 16.48 1.79 8.26
C THR A 38 15.63 0.75 8.98
N ASN A 39 16.29 -0.14 9.71
CA ASN A 39 15.63 -1.07 10.63
C ASN A 39 15.97 -0.68 12.07
N GLU A 40 15.00 -0.14 12.79
CA GLU A 40 15.15 0.31 14.18
C GLU A 40 14.81 -0.78 15.20
N THR A 41 14.57 -2.02 14.74
CA THR A 41 14.21 -3.14 15.61
C THR A 41 15.43 -4.00 15.97
N GLU A 42 15.31 -4.77 17.05
CA GLU A 42 16.35 -5.70 17.52
C GLU A 42 16.45 -6.98 16.69
N HIS A 43 15.59 -7.13 15.66
CA HIS A 43 15.55 -8.31 14.81
C HIS A 43 15.99 -7.97 13.39
N ASP A 44 16.78 -8.86 12.80
CA ASP A 44 17.14 -8.77 11.39
C ASP A 44 15.88 -8.84 10.51
N ARG A 45 15.85 -7.97 9.49
CA ARG A 45 14.88 -8.04 8.39
C ARG A 45 15.54 -8.77 7.25
N VAL A 46 15.04 -9.97 6.97
CA VAL A 46 15.50 -10.80 5.86
C VAL A 46 14.33 -10.98 4.91
N GLY A 47 14.56 -10.61 3.65
CA GLY A 47 13.56 -10.63 2.60
C GLY A 47 12.30 -9.82 2.92
N GLU A 48 12.40 -8.72 3.67
CA GLU A 48 11.25 -7.89 4.06
C GLU A 48 10.55 -7.33 2.82
N PRO A 49 9.24 -7.56 2.66
CA PRO A 49 8.46 -6.92 1.61
C PRO A 49 8.53 -5.40 1.67
N MET A 50 8.97 -4.79 0.57
CA MET A 50 8.95 -3.36 0.37
C MET A 50 7.91 -2.98 -0.68
N GLU A 51 7.07 -2.00 -0.34
CA GLU A 51 6.19 -1.29 -1.28
C GLU A 51 6.68 0.15 -1.39
N VAL A 52 7.02 0.55 -2.61
CA VAL A 52 7.50 1.90 -2.91
C VAL A 52 6.67 2.48 -4.04
N ASP A 53 5.93 3.54 -3.74
CA ASP A 53 5.23 4.29 -4.77
C ASP A 53 6.20 5.24 -5.46
N LEU A 54 6.15 5.30 -6.78
CA LEU A 54 7.04 6.15 -7.55
C LEU A 54 6.34 6.75 -8.76
N ASP A 55 6.71 7.98 -9.07
CA ASP A 55 6.26 8.70 -10.27
C ASP A 55 7.44 8.82 -11.25
N ILE A 56 7.21 8.48 -12.53
CA ILE A 56 8.22 8.50 -13.60
C ILE A 56 7.73 9.35 -14.76
N HIS A 57 8.63 10.11 -15.40
CA HIS A 57 8.33 10.75 -16.68
C HIS A 57 8.06 9.69 -17.76
N GLY A 58 6.86 9.70 -18.34
CA GLY A 58 6.43 8.73 -19.34
C GLY A 58 7.30 8.72 -20.61
N HIS A 59 7.94 9.85 -20.94
CA HIS A 59 8.83 9.93 -22.10
C HIS A 59 10.25 9.37 -21.84
N HIS A 60 10.60 9.04 -20.59
CA HIS A 60 11.89 8.43 -20.24
C HIS A 60 11.90 6.91 -20.39
N ILE A 61 10.73 6.29 -20.52
CA ILE A 61 10.56 4.85 -20.37
C ILE A 61 9.70 4.28 -21.50
N THR A 62 10.10 3.13 -22.02
CA THR A 62 9.38 2.43 -23.10
C THR A 62 8.71 1.16 -22.61
N ASP A 63 9.24 0.54 -21.55
CA ASP A 63 8.67 -0.65 -20.90
C ASP A 63 8.95 -0.64 -19.39
N LEU A 64 7.91 -0.53 -18.56
CA LEU A 64 8.05 -0.48 -17.10
C LEU A 64 8.72 -1.73 -16.52
N ARG A 65 8.28 -2.92 -16.96
CA ARG A 65 8.73 -4.20 -16.41
C ARG A 65 10.20 -4.44 -16.72
N ARG A 66 10.64 -4.00 -17.88
CA ARG A 66 12.01 -4.18 -18.34
C ARG A 66 12.96 -3.09 -17.87
N GLU A 67 12.47 -1.88 -17.69
CA GLU A 67 13.30 -0.69 -17.44
C GLU A 67 13.18 -0.14 -16.03
N ILE A 68 12.59 -0.87 -15.07
CA ILE A 68 12.68 -0.52 -13.65
C ILE A 68 13.33 -1.67 -12.89
N ARG A 69 14.37 -1.32 -12.13
CA ARG A 69 15.28 -2.27 -11.51
C ARG A 69 15.71 -1.77 -10.15
N VAL A 70 16.01 -2.69 -9.24
CA VAL A 70 16.50 -2.37 -7.91
C VAL A 70 17.86 -3.04 -7.72
N GLY A 71 18.85 -2.26 -7.30
CA GLY A 71 20.16 -2.76 -6.91
C GLY A 71 20.38 -2.57 -5.41
N ARG A 72 20.99 -3.55 -4.74
CA ARG A 72 21.47 -3.43 -3.37
C ARG A 72 22.94 -3.00 -3.37
N VAL A 73 23.27 -2.05 -2.50
CA VAL A 73 24.65 -1.65 -2.26
C VAL A 73 25.20 -2.44 -1.08
N ALA A 74 26.35 -3.09 -1.28
CA ALA A 74 27.11 -3.72 -0.21
C ALA A 74 28.52 -3.10 -0.13
N MET A 75 29.07 -3.04 1.08
CA MET A 75 30.36 -2.37 1.33
C MET A 75 31.48 -3.03 0.49
N GLY A 76 32.12 -2.23 -0.38
CA GLY A 76 33.23 -2.68 -1.22
C GLY A 76 32.84 -3.66 -2.33
N GLN A 77 31.55 -3.86 -2.59
CA GLN A 77 31.05 -4.71 -3.68
C GLN A 77 30.36 -3.85 -4.74
N PRO A 78 30.35 -4.28 -6.02
CA PRO A 78 29.52 -3.67 -7.04
C PRO A 78 28.04 -3.72 -6.68
N LEU A 79 27.24 -2.84 -7.30
CA LEU A 79 25.79 -2.84 -7.18
C LEU A 79 25.23 -4.21 -7.61
N ALA A 80 24.54 -4.89 -6.68
CA ALA A 80 23.97 -6.21 -6.92
C ALA A 80 22.48 -6.09 -7.26
N MET A 81 22.09 -6.51 -8.45
CA MET A 81 20.68 -6.50 -8.85
C MET A 81 19.85 -7.44 -7.96
N VAL A 82 18.74 -6.94 -7.42
CA VAL A 82 17.78 -7.73 -6.66
C VAL A 82 16.50 -7.93 -7.47
N VAL A 83 15.76 -8.99 -7.13
CA VAL A 83 14.46 -9.26 -7.74
C VAL A 83 13.53 -8.08 -7.44
N SER A 84 12.81 -7.62 -8.46
CA SER A 84 11.86 -6.54 -8.33
C SER A 84 10.66 -6.76 -9.24
N GLN A 85 9.54 -6.15 -8.90
CA GLN A 85 8.30 -6.19 -9.65
C GLN A 85 7.68 -4.80 -9.66
N ILE A 86 7.06 -4.41 -10.76
CA ILE A 86 6.45 -3.09 -10.92
C ILE A 86 5.01 -3.24 -11.41
N GLN A 87 4.14 -2.42 -10.87
CA GLN A 87 2.76 -2.22 -11.31
C GLN A 87 2.57 -0.77 -11.78
N LEU A 88 1.87 -0.57 -12.89
CA LEU A 88 1.35 0.73 -13.28
C LEU A 88 0.02 0.97 -12.56
N LEU A 89 -0.08 2.03 -11.77
CA LEU A 89 -1.29 2.41 -11.05
C LEU A 89 -2.14 3.40 -11.87
N ALA A 90 -1.49 4.38 -12.51
CA ALA A 90 -2.18 5.40 -13.29
C ALA A 90 -1.24 6.06 -14.30
N VAL A 91 -1.84 6.62 -15.36
CA VAL A 91 -1.19 7.55 -16.28
C VAL A 91 -1.82 8.92 -16.06
N GLU A 92 -1.00 9.90 -15.69
CA GLU A 92 -1.44 11.28 -15.39
C GLU A 92 -0.61 12.25 -16.22
N ASP A 93 -1.20 12.75 -17.31
CA ASP A 93 -0.53 13.61 -18.29
C ASP A 93 0.78 12.96 -18.82
N GLU A 94 1.94 13.51 -18.47
CA GLU A 94 3.26 12.99 -18.85
C GLU A 94 3.91 12.12 -17.77
N THR A 95 3.19 11.79 -16.70
CA THR A 95 3.70 11.06 -15.54
C THR A 95 3.05 9.68 -15.43
N LEU A 96 3.85 8.65 -15.20
CA LEU A 96 3.42 7.30 -14.89
C LEU A 96 3.52 7.10 -13.38
N ARG A 97 2.40 6.85 -12.72
CA ARG A 97 2.36 6.46 -11.30
C ARG A 97 2.46 4.96 -11.20
N CYS A 98 3.45 4.47 -10.47
CA CYS A 98 3.74 3.05 -10.35
C CYS A 98 3.91 2.65 -8.89
N ARG A 99 3.75 1.35 -8.62
CA ARG A 99 4.14 0.70 -7.37
C ARG A 99 5.23 -0.32 -7.62
N LEU A 100 6.36 -0.13 -6.96
CA LEU A 100 7.52 -0.99 -6.98
C LEU A 100 7.53 -1.91 -5.77
N PHE A 101 7.76 -3.19 -6.04
CA PHE A 101 7.88 -4.24 -5.05
C PHE A 101 9.27 -4.87 -5.13
N PHE A 102 9.91 -5.10 -3.98
CA PHE A 102 11.12 -5.91 -3.85
C PHE A 102 11.22 -6.47 -2.42
N LEU A 103 12.16 -7.39 -2.19
CA LEU A 103 12.45 -7.92 -0.87
C LEU A 103 13.77 -7.32 -0.35
N ALA A 104 13.75 -6.73 0.83
CA ALA A 104 14.90 -6.07 1.43
C ALA A 104 15.50 -6.86 2.60
N ASP A 105 16.82 -6.97 2.60
CA ASP A 105 17.59 -7.34 3.78
C ASP A 105 18.12 -6.09 4.48
N VAL A 106 17.82 -5.94 5.77
CA VAL A 106 18.34 -4.88 6.65
C VAL A 106 18.58 -5.48 8.04
N ALA A 107 19.84 -5.48 8.50
CA ALA A 107 20.20 -6.01 9.81
C ALA A 107 19.55 -5.21 10.96
N ALA A 108 19.45 -5.82 12.14
CA ALA A 108 18.94 -5.19 13.35
C ALA A 108 19.68 -3.89 13.67
N ASN A 109 18.96 -2.81 13.94
CA ASN A 109 19.52 -1.49 14.27
C ASN A 109 20.52 -0.94 13.23
N GLU A 110 20.39 -1.35 11.97
CA GLU A 110 21.26 -0.92 10.88
C GLU A 110 20.49 -0.24 9.74
N THR A 111 21.26 0.30 8.78
CA THR A 111 20.75 0.82 7.53
C THR A 111 21.31 0.03 6.35
N THR A 112 20.54 -0.11 5.27
CA THR A 112 21.02 -0.67 4.02
C THR A 112 20.55 0.21 2.86
N THR A 113 21.45 0.48 1.91
CA THR A 113 21.12 1.29 0.75
C THR A 113 20.74 0.42 -0.44
N TYR A 114 19.59 0.74 -1.03
CA TYR A 114 19.14 0.27 -2.32
C TYR A 114 19.18 1.42 -3.32
N VAL A 115 19.26 1.10 -4.60
CA VAL A 115 19.20 2.05 -5.72
C VAL A 115 18.12 1.57 -6.66
N VAL A 116 17.07 2.37 -6.83
CA VAL A 116 16.08 2.18 -7.89
C VAL A 116 16.64 2.79 -9.16
N LEU A 117 16.58 2.09 -10.27
CA LEU A 117 17.13 2.48 -11.56
C LEU A 117 16.01 2.50 -12.61
N TYR A 118 16.04 3.49 -13.52
CA TYR A 118 15.19 3.45 -14.72
C TYR A 118 15.79 4.13 -15.96
N GLY A 119 15.10 3.98 -17.10
CA GLY A 119 15.39 4.67 -18.37
C GLY A 119 16.39 3.96 -19.30
N ASN A 120 16.45 2.63 -19.24
CA ASN A 120 17.28 1.81 -20.12
C ASN A 120 16.46 1.08 -21.19
N SER A 121 16.15 1.75 -22.30
CA SER A 121 15.33 1.17 -23.40
C SER A 121 15.90 -0.11 -24.04
N ALA A 122 17.18 -0.43 -23.78
CA ALA A 122 17.85 -1.64 -24.24
C ALA A 122 17.97 -2.73 -23.15
N ALA A 123 17.39 -2.51 -21.96
CA ALA A 123 17.43 -3.47 -20.88
C ALA A 123 16.85 -4.82 -21.33
N PRO A 124 17.43 -5.97 -20.93
CA PRO A 124 16.85 -7.26 -21.21
C PRO A 124 15.63 -7.52 -20.33
N GLU A 125 14.74 -8.41 -20.79
CA GLU A 125 13.70 -8.98 -19.94
C GLU A 125 14.31 -9.55 -18.65
N PRO A 126 13.73 -9.25 -17.48
CA PRO A 126 14.27 -9.78 -16.23
C PRO A 126 14.01 -11.28 -16.16
N ALA A 127 15.05 -12.05 -15.84
CA ALA A 127 14.96 -13.46 -15.52
C ALA A 127 15.15 -13.62 -14.01
N TYR A 128 14.06 -13.49 -13.26
CA TYR A 128 14.09 -13.58 -11.80
C TYR A 128 13.72 -14.98 -11.32
N GLU A 129 14.51 -15.50 -10.40
CA GLU A 129 14.15 -16.70 -9.64
C GLU A 129 13.23 -16.30 -8.48
N THR A 130 12.17 -17.06 -8.27
CA THR A 130 11.22 -16.87 -7.18
C THR A 130 10.68 -18.23 -6.74
N ASP A 131 10.33 -18.33 -5.47
CA ASP A 131 9.58 -19.47 -4.94
C ASP A 131 8.07 -19.34 -5.18
N LEU A 132 7.59 -18.17 -5.64
CA LEU A 132 6.20 -17.95 -5.99
C LEU A 132 5.80 -18.73 -7.25
N VAL A 133 4.83 -19.61 -7.08
CA VAL A 133 4.19 -20.35 -8.17
C VAL A 133 2.71 -20.01 -8.18
N VAL A 134 2.22 -19.54 -9.32
CA VAL A 134 0.80 -19.21 -9.53
C VAL A 134 0.22 -20.11 -10.61
N SER A 135 -0.96 -20.64 -10.35
CA SER A 135 -1.78 -21.33 -11.34
C SER A 135 -3.24 -20.93 -11.20
N GLY A 136 -4.02 -21.12 -12.27
CA GLY A 136 -5.41 -20.66 -12.35
C GLY A 136 -5.57 -19.48 -13.32
N GLU A 137 -6.75 -18.86 -13.31
CA GLU A 137 -7.11 -17.77 -14.22
C GLU A 137 -7.91 -16.70 -13.48
N GLY A 138 -7.65 -15.42 -13.80
CA GLY A 138 -8.31 -14.30 -13.15
C GLY A 138 -8.09 -14.32 -11.64
N TYR A 139 -9.16 -14.15 -10.86
CA TYR A 139 -9.14 -14.19 -9.39
C TYR A 139 -9.13 -15.62 -8.82
N ALA A 140 -9.41 -16.63 -9.64
CA ALA A 140 -9.50 -18.03 -9.23
C ALA A 140 -8.10 -18.67 -9.26
N LEU A 141 -7.29 -18.33 -8.27
CA LEU A 141 -5.87 -18.67 -8.23
C LEU A 141 -5.53 -19.69 -7.15
N THR A 142 -4.58 -20.56 -7.46
CA THR A 142 -3.75 -21.25 -6.48
C THR A 142 -2.40 -20.56 -6.45
N ILE A 143 -1.99 -20.09 -5.27
CA ILE A 143 -0.72 -19.39 -5.05
C ILE A 143 0.12 -20.20 -4.06
N GLU A 144 1.36 -20.49 -4.41
CA GLU A 144 2.30 -21.21 -3.55
C GLU A 144 3.61 -20.46 -3.38
N ASN A 145 4.23 -20.59 -2.22
CA ASN A 145 5.62 -20.21 -1.97
C ASN A 145 6.34 -21.32 -1.17
N ALA A 146 7.52 -21.05 -0.61
CA ALA A 146 8.25 -22.03 0.19
C ALA A 146 7.50 -22.51 1.45
N HIS A 147 6.55 -21.73 1.97
CA HIS A 147 5.89 -21.94 3.25
C HIS A 147 4.48 -22.50 3.13
N TYR A 148 3.75 -22.19 2.06
CA TYR A 148 2.35 -22.58 1.94
C TYR A 148 1.88 -22.75 0.50
N ARG A 149 0.69 -23.32 0.38
CA ARG A 149 -0.22 -23.24 -0.77
C ARG A 149 -1.53 -22.61 -0.32
N ALA A 150 -1.96 -21.53 -0.96
CA ALA A 150 -3.23 -20.87 -0.73
C ALA A 150 -4.15 -21.07 -1.95
N GLU A 151 -5.41 -21.38 -1.71
CA GLU A 151 -6.42 -21.50 -2.76
C GLU A 151 -7.44 -20.39 -2.62
N LEU A 152 -7.67 -19.65 -3.71
CA LEU A 152 -8.76 -18.70 -3.84
C LEU A 152 -9.96 -19.36 -4.51
N SER A 153 -11.13 -18.92 -4.07
CA SER A 153 -12.42 -19.37 -4.55
C SER A 153 -12.60 -19.15 -6.05
N ALA A 154 -13.07 -20.17 -6.77
CA ALA A 154 -13.39 -20.04 -8.19
C ALA A 154 -14.67 -19.21 -8.44
N LEU A 155 -15.55 -19.12 -7.44
CA LEU A 155 -16.79 -18.37 -7.53
C LEU A 155 -16.62 -16.93 -7.05
N SER A 156 -16.12 -16.74 -5.83
CA SER A 156 -16.08 -15.45 -5.16
C SER A 156 -14.72 -14.77 -5.18
N GLY A 157 -13.64 -15.52 -5.40
CA GLY A 157 -12.27 -15.08 -5.13
C GLY A 157 -11.90 -14.94 -3.65
N ASN A 158 -12.79 -15.29 -2.70
CA ASN A 158 -12.44 -15.34 -1.28
C ASN A 158 -11.37 -16.41 -1.00
N TRP A 159 -10.60 -16.20 0.06
CA TRP A 159 -9.59 -17.16 0.49
C TRP A 159 -10.24 -18.44 1.01
N LYS A 160 -10.11 -19.52 0.24
CA LYS A 160 -10.85 -20.77 0.40
C LYS A 160 -10.17 -21.72 1.38
N SER A 161 -8.89 -21.98 1.17
CA SER A 161 -8.07 -22.83 2.04
C SER A 161 -6.61 -22.37 2.05
N HIS A 162 -5.89 -22.83 3.05
CA HIS A 162 -4.47 -22.60 3.20
C HIS A 162 -3.79 -23.86 3.72
N ASP A 163 -2.80 -24.33 2.98
CA ASP A 163 -2.10 -25.59 3.19
C ASP A 163 -0.62 -25.29 3.52
N PRO A 164 -0.26 -25.23 4.81
CA PRO A 164 1.12 -24.98 5.21
C PRO A 164 2.04 -26.16 4.86
N LYS A 165 3.21 -25.88 4.29
CA LYS A 165 4.16 -26.90 3.83
C LYS A 165 4.88 -27.52 5.02
N GLY A 166 4.89 -28.85 5.06
CA GLY A 166 5.51 -29.62 6.15
C GLY A 166 4.68 -29.67 7.44
N TRP A 167 3.41 -29.25 7.41
CA TRP A 167 2.50 -29.36 8.54
C TRP A 167 1.59 -30.58 8.39
N GLN A 168 1.03 -31.03 9.51
CA GLN A 168 -0.06 -32.00 9.52
C GLN A 168 -1.40 -31.31 9.27
N ALA A 169 -1.57 -30.11 9.82
CA ALA A 169 -2.80 -29.35 9.69
C ALA A 169 -3.02 -28.84 8.26
N ILE A 170 -4.27 -28.98 7.80
CA ILE A 170 -4.82 -28.30 6.63
C ILE A 170 -5.80 -27.25 7.14
N LEU A 171 -5.66 -26.00 6.70
CA LEU A 171 -6.55 -24.91 7.10
C LEU A 171 -7.64 -24.77 6.04
N ASP A 172 -8.74 -25.47 6.26
CA ASP A 172 -9.96 -25.31 5.48
C ASP A 172 -11.15 -24.98 6.39
N SER A 173 -12.27 -24.62 5.77
CA SER A 173 -13.48 -24.29 6.52
C SER A 173 -14.26 -25.51 7.02
N GLY A 174 -13.92 -26.73 6.60
CA GLY A 174 -14.69 -27.95 6.86
C GLY A 174 -16.09 -27.98 6.21
N GLY A 175 -16.40 -26.99 5.37
CA GLY A 175 -17.76 -26.69 4.90
C GLY A 175 -18.24 -25.36 5.48
N GLY A 176 -18.80 -24.47 4.66
CA GLY A 176 -18.89 -23.06 5.03
C GLY A 176 -20.04 -22.26 4.43
N HIS A 177 -20.00 -20.97 4.78
CA HIS A 177 -21.05 -19.98 4.58
C HIS A 177 -20.84 -19.23 3.24
N GLY A 178 -21.83 -19.22 2.35
CA GLY A 178 -21.77 -18.48 1.07
C GLY A 178 -22.04 -19.37 -0.14
N VAL A 179 -21.49 -18.97 -1.30
CA VAL A 179 -21.58 -19.76 -2.55
C VAL A 179 -20.64 -20.98 -2.55
N GLU A 180 -19.59 -20.93 -1.75
CA GLU A 180 -18.71 -22.05 -1.42
C GLU A 180 -18.08 -21.86 -0.04
N GLY A 181 -17.53 -22.93 0.53
CA GLY A 181 -16.90 -22.86 1.85
C GLY A 181 -15.51 -22.24 1.79
N THR A 182 -15.34 -21.08 2.40
CA THR A 182 -14.07 -20.36 2.50
C THR A 182 -13.63 -20.17 3.94
N ILE A 183 -12.32 -20.03 4.19
CA ILE A 183 -11.80 -19.72 5.53
C ILE A 183 -11.97 -18.25 5.88
N HIS A 184 -11.94 -17.34 4.90
CA HIS A 184 -12.17 -15.91 5.11
C HIS A 184 -13.62 -15.53 4.76
N TRP A 185 -14.34 -14.94 5.72
CA TRP A 185 -15.78 -14.62 5.62
C TRP A 185 -16.09 -13.12 5.50
N GLY A 186 -15.24 -12.25 6.05
CA GLY A 186 -15.42 -10.80 6.05
C GLY A 186 -14.75 -10.07 4.86
N PRO A 187 -14.94 -8.74 4.74
CA PRO A 187 -15.87 -7.94 5.52
C PRO A 187 -17.34 -8.25 5.18
N ASP A 188 -18.21 -8.13 6.18
CA ASP A 188 -19.64 -8.24 6.02
C ASP A 188 -20.38 -7.27 6.94
N TRP A 189 -21.64 -6.96 6.61
CA TRP A 189 -22.41 -5.99 7.39
C TRP A 189 -23.88 -6.35 7.42
N SER A 190 -24.63 -5.78 8.35
CA SER A 190 -26.07 -5.96 8.43
C SER A 190 -26.82 -4.67 8.66
N GLU A 191 -27.91 -4.48 7.90
CA GLU A 191 -28.85 -3.39 8.15
C GLU A 191 -29.84 -3.85 9.24
N GLU A 192 -30.02 -3.04 10.28
CA GLU A 192 -30.84 -3.40 11.44
C GLU A 192 -32.28 -3.80 11.10
N SER A 193 -32.83 -3.22 10.02
CA SER A 193 -34.20 -3.49 9.57
C SER A 193 -34.33 -4.57 8.49
N VAL A 194 -33.23 -5.09 7.93
CA VAL A 194 -33.26 -5.99 6.76
C VAL A 194 -32.58 -7.32 7.03
N GLY A 195 -31.26 -7.32 7.23
CA GLY A 195 -30.48 -8.56 7.27
C GLY A 195 -29.01 -8.36 6.96
N ARG A 196 -28.28 -9.46 6.76
CA ARG A 196 -26.83 -9.48 6.59
C ARG A 196 -26.40 -9.63 5.13
N TYR A 197 -25.50 -8.75 4.70
CA TYR A 197 -24.90 -8.62 3.38
C TYR A 197 -23.47 -9.11 3.43
N ARG A 198 -23.06 -9.95 2.48
CA ARG A 198 -21.78 -10.66 2.55
C ARG A 198 -21.08 -10.72 1.22
N ILE A 199 -19.75 -10.69 1.27
CA ILE A 199 -18.90 -10.96 0.10
C ILE A 199 -18.82 -12.45 -0.23
N THR A 200 -19.00 -13.34 0.77
CA THR A 200 -19.01 -14.81 0.55
C THR A 200 -20.17 -15.27 -0.33
N SER A 201 -21.15 -14.40 -0.55
CA SER A 201 -22.28 -14.66 -1.45
C SER A 201 -22.00 -14.27 -2.91
N TRP A 202 -20.86 -13.63 -3.23
CA TRP A 202 -20.48 -13.32 -4.61
C TRP A 202 -20.24 -14.59 -5.43
N ASP A 203 -20.80 -14.68 -6.64
CA ASP A 203 -20.69 -15.85 -7.53
C ASP A 203 -19.96 -15.56 -8.87
N GLY A 204 -19.19 -14.47 -8.90
CA GLY A 204 -18.35 -14.07 -10.01
C GLY A 204 -18.77 -12.73 -10.63
N PRO A 205 -18.03 -12.20 -11.61
CA PRO A 205 -18.44 -11.03 -12.36
C PRO A 205 -19.82 -11.24 -13.04
N PRO A 206 -20.69 -10.21 -13.06
CA PRO A 206 -20.42 -8.82 -12.70
C PRO A 206 -20.75 -8.48 -11.22
N MET A 207 -20.91 -9.44 -10.30
CA MET A 207 -21.21 -9.11 -8.90
C MET A 207 -20.07 -8.35 -8.20
N PHE A 208 -18.84 -8.57 -8.66
CA PHE A 208 -17.66 -7.81 -8.30
C PHE A 208 -16.75 -7.64 -9.51
N GLU A 209 -15.94 -6.59 -9.45
CA GLU A 209 -14.79 -6.35 -10.31
C GLU A 209 -13.54 -6.90 -9.63
N TYR A 210 -12.53 -7.27 -10.43
CA TYR A 210 -11.26 -7.73 -9.90
C TYR A 210 -10.08 -7.25 -10.72
N GLU A 211 -8.94 -7.13 -10.03
CA GLU A 211 -7.63 -6.90 -10.63
C GLU A 211 -6.65 -7.93 -10.04
N VAL A 212 -5.77 -8.46 -10.89
CA VAL A 212 -4.76 -9.43 -10.51
C VAL A 212 -3.42 -8.93 -11.01
N GLU A 213 -2.53 -8.69 -10.07
CA GLU A 213 -1.13 -8.42 -10.33
C GLU A 213 -0.33 -9.65 -9.96
N SER A 214 0.53 -10.11 -10.86
CA SER A 214 1.35 -11.28 -10.62
C SER A 214 2.75 -11.04 -11.14
N GLY A 215 3.72 -11.36 -10.30
CA GLY A 215 5.13 -11.32 -10.63
C GLY A 215 5.97 -12.06 -9.58
N PRO A 216 7.29 -11.91 -9.64
CA PRO A 216 8.22 -12.73 -8.85
C PRO A 216 8.32 -12.33 -7.38
N ILE A 217 7.80 -11.16 -6.98
CA ILE A 217 7.86 -10.68 -5.60
C ILE A 217 6.54 -10.92 -4.89
N CYS A 218 5.42 -10.64 -5.56
CA CYS A 218 4.11 -10.82 -4.99
C CYS A 218 3.03 -11.11 -6.03
N VAL A 219 1.94 -11.66 -5.52
CA VAL A 219 0.67 -11.80 -6.21
C VAL A 219 -0.35 -11.01 -5.42
N ARG A 220 -0.95 -10.00 -6.05
CA ARG A 220 -1.96 -9.12 -5.45
C ARG A 220 -3.28 -9.33 -6.16
N VAL A 221 -4.32 -9.67 -5.39
CA VAL A 221 -5.68 -9.91 -5.92
C VAL A 221 -6.62 -8.94 -5.25
N THR A 222 -7.08 -7.95 -6.01
CA THR A 222 -8.05 -6.94 -5.58
C THR A 222 -9.43 -7.33 -6.07
N ARG A 223 -10.44 -7.28 -5.20
CA ARG A 223 -11.84 -7.53 -5.54
C ARG A 223 -12.70 -6.42 -4.96
N ARG A 224 -13.63 -5.89 -5.75
CA ARG A 224 -14.51 -4.78 -5.34
C ARG A 224 -15.93 -5.01 -5.81
N GLY A 225 -16.90 -4.84 -4.92
CA GLY A 225 -18.31 -4.95 -5.25
C GLY A 225 -19.21 -4.72 -4.04
N HIS A 226 -20.51 -4.83 -4.23
CA HIS A 226 -21.46 -4.71 -3.12
C HIS A 226 -21.60 -6.05 -2.38
N PRO A 227 -21.41 -6.12 -1.05
CA PRO A 227 -21.83 -7.28 -0.28
C PRO A 227 -23.33 -7.54 -0.51
N ILE A 228 -23.73 -8.79 -0.68
CA ILE A 228 -25.10 -9.13 -1.08
C ILE A 228 -25.87 -9.84 0.02
N LEU A 229 -27.17 -9.57 0.10
CA LEU A 229 -28.10 -10.27 1.00
C LEU A 229 -28.17 -11.75 0.61
N SER A 230 -28.51 -12.63 1.55
CA SER A 230 -28.68 -14.07 1.28
C SER A 230 -29.80 -14.40 0.28
N LEU A 231 -30.63 -13.42 -0.11
CA LEU A 231 -31.66 -13.55 -1.14
C LEU A 231 -31.17 -13.14 -2.54
N GLY A 232 -29.91 -12.72 -2.68
CA GLY A 232 -29.28 -12.33 -3.93
C GLY A 232 -29.15 -10.80 -4.12
N PRO A 233 -28.47 -10.37 -5.21
CA PRO A 233 -28.10 -8.96 -5.43
C PRO A 233 -29.27 -8.04 -5.78
N GLN A 234 -30.43 -8.59 -6.15
CA GLN A 234 -31.60 -7.82 -6.59
C GLN A 234 -32.48 -7.34 -5.42
N ILE A 235 -32.19 -7.79 -4.19
CA ILE A 235 -33.02 -7.53 -3.00
C ILE A 235 -32.14 -6.94 -1.90
N GLY A 236 -32.71 -6.04 -1.09
CA GLY A 236 -32.08 -5.54 0.12
C GLY A 236 -31.20 -4.30 -0.04
N ARG A 237 -31.21 -3.58 -1.17
CA ARG A 237 -30.39 -2.35 -1.31
C ARG A 237 -28.87 -2.57 -1.06
N PRO A 238 -28.23 -3.56 -1.70
CA PRO A 238 -26.80 -3.79 -1.52
C PRO A 238 -25.92 -2.60 -1.94
N HIS A 239 -26.45 -1.68 -2.76
CA HIS A 239 -25.75 -0.48 -3.25
C HIS A 239 -25.34 0.52 -2.17
N LYS A 240 -25.84 0.41 -0.93
CA LYS A 240 -25.48 1.35 0.14
C LYS A 240 -24.01 1.28 0.57
N VAL A 241 -23.38 0.11 0.41
CA VAL A 241 -22.00 -0.12 0.85
C VAL A 241 -21.26 -0.90 -0.23
N THR A 242 -20.03 -0.52 -0.50
CA THR A 242 -19.12 -1.28 -1.37
C THR A 242 -17.99 -1.85 -0.52
N ALA A 243 -17.66 -3.12 -0.73
CA ALA A 243 -16.51 -3.76 -0.12
C ALA A 243 -15.39 -3.87 -1.14
N THR A 244 -14.17 -3.52 -0.72
CA THR A 244 -12.93 -3.82 -1.41
C THR A 244 -12.14 -4.78 -0.54
N VAL A 245 -11.61 -5.86 -1.12
CA VAL A 245 -10.72 -6.82 -0.44
C VAL A 245 -9.50 -7.05 -1.30
N VAL A 246 -8.32 -6.93 -0.70
CA VAL A 246 -7.04 -7.16 -1.35
C VAL A 246 -6.29 -8.23 -0.59
N TYR A 247 -5.81 -9.25 -1.31
CA TYR A 247 -4.84 -10.20 -0.76
C TYR A 247 -3.49 -9.99 -1.43
N THR A 248 -2.42 -9.92 -0.64
CA THR A 248 -1.05 -9.89 -1.14
C THR A 248 -0.28 -11.09 -0.60
N PHE A 249 0.07 -11.99 -1.51
CA PHE A 249 0.91 -13.17 -1.26
C PHE A 249 2.35 -12.84 -1.66
N TRP A 250 3.30 -13.03 -0.76
CA TRP A 250 4.70 -12.64 -0.97
C TRP A 250 5.62 -13.85 -1.16
N ALA A 251 6.65 -13.67 -1.99
CA ALA A 251 7.76 -14.60 -2.10
C ALA A 251 8.50 -14.72 -0.77
N GLY A 252 8.85 -15.95 -0.39
CA GLY A 252 9.64 -16.24 0.81
C GLY A 252 9.02 -15.90 2.16
N GLN A 253 7.80 -15.34 2.24
CA GLN A 253 7.16 -14.95 3.50
C GLN A 253 6.16 -16.00 4.02
N PRO A 254 6.11 -16.26 5.34
CA PRO A 254 5.18 -17.21 5.95
C PRO A 254 3.79 -16.61 6.23
N TYR A 255 3.49 -15.44 5.66
CA TYR A 255 2.24 -14.74 5.89
C TYR A 255 1.62 -14.21 4.60
N VAL A 256 0.35 -13.81 4.72
CA VAL A 256 -0.42 -13.13 3.69
C VAL A 256 -0.93 -11.82 4.27
N ILE A 257 -0.81 -10.72 3.52
CA ILE A 257 -1.41 -9.44 3.89
C ILE A 257 -2.80 -9.38 3.29
N MET A 258 -3.77 -8.97 4.10
CA MET A 258 -5.12 -8.65 3.66
C MET A 258 -5.47 -7.22 4.02
N GLU A 259 -5.97 -6.49 3.04
CA GLU A 259 -6.54 -5.17 3.24
C GLU A 259 -8.03 -5.24 2.88
N SER A 260 -8.85 -4.54 3.63
CA SER A 260 -10.28 -4.43 3.34
C SER A 260 -10.77 -3.01 3.56
N LYS A 261 -11.74 -2.60 2.75
CA LYS A 261 -12.40 -1.31 2.87
C LYS A 261 -13.89 -1.45 2.64
N LEU A 262 -14.71 -0.92 3.53
CA LEU A 262 -16.14 -0.71 3.36
C LEU A 262 -16.40 0.77 3.13
N ASP A 263 -16.72 1.15 1.89
CA ASP A 263 -17.12 2.51 1.52
C ASP A 263 -18.64 2.66 1.65
N VAL A 264 -19.10 3.64 2.44
CA VAL A 264 -20.52 3.95 2.64
C VAL A 264 -20.98 4.95 1.59
N LEU A 265 -21.83 4.49 0.68
CA LEU A 265 -22.33 5.28 -0.45
C LEU A 265 -23.65 5.99 -0.14
N GLU A 266 -24.43 5.44 0.79
CA GLU A 266 -25.67 6.02 1.30
C GLU A 266 -25.77 5.79 2.81
N ASP A 267 -26.46 6.69 3.50
CA ASP A 267 -26.72 6.58 4.94
C ASP A 267 -27.27 5.20 5.32
N VAL A 268 -26.60 4.59 6.29
CA VAL A 268 -26.89 3.23 6.73
C VAL A 268 -26.72 3.12 8.23
N ARG A 269 -27.63 2.36 8.85
CA ARG A 269 -27.51 1.97 10.25
C ARG A 269 -27.06 0.52 10.32
N PHE A 270 -25.79 0.33 10.64
CA PHE A 270 -25.23 -0.99 10.88
C PHE A 270 -25.78 -1.54 12.18
N ARG A 271 -26.31 -2.77 12.13
CA ARG A 271 -26.52 -3.57 13.34
C ARG A 271 -25.20 -4.19 13.76
N ASP A 272 -24.60 -4.93 12.84
CA ASP A 272 -23.27 -5.53 12.97
C ASP A 272 -22.50 -5.23 11.68
N CYS A 273 -21.31 -4.65 11.80
CA CYS A 273 -20.27 -4.63 10.79
C CYS A 273 -19.14 -5.53 11.29
N ARG A 274 -18.69 -6.49 10.48
CA ARG A 274 -17.73 -7.52 10.87
C ARG A 274 -16.64 -7.65 9.83
N ASN A 275 -15.43 -7.83 10.31
CA ASN A 275 -14.22 -7.94 9.52
C ASN A 275 -13.23 -8.86 10.22
N ASP A 276 -12.12 -9.16 9.55
CA ASP A 276 -11.16 -10.17 10.00
C ASP A 276 -11.87 -11.45 10.53
N GLU A 277 -12.90 -11.90 9.80
CA GLU A 277 -13.74 -13.02 10.21
C GLU A 277 -13.19 -14.29 9.56
N PHE A 278 -12.52 -15.13 10.35
CA PHE A 278 -11.87 -16.35 9.85
C PHE A 278 -12.34 -17.60 10.58
N VAL A 279 -12.59 -18.64 9.78
CA VAL A 279 -12.91 -19.98 10.23
C VAL A 279 -11.72 -20.87 9.96
N ILE A 280 -11.09 -21.34 11.03
CA ILE A 280 -9.97 -22.26 10.98
C ILE A 280 -10.47 -23.64 11.39
N GLY A 281 -10.20 -24.64 10.55
CA GLY A 281 -10.68 -26.01 10.73
C GLY A 281 -10.26 -26.66 12.04
N GLU A 282 -10.89 -27.79 12.37
CA GLU A 282 -10.79 -28.48 13.66
C GLU A 282 -9.37 -28.98 14.03
N GLN A 283 -8.43 -28.94 13.09
CA GLN A 283 -7.04 -29.39 13.29
C GLN A 283 -6.20 -28.42 14.15
N MET A 284 -6.68 -27.20 14.36
CA MET A 284 -6.10 -26.21 15.29
C MET A 284 -7.07 -25.94 16.45
N PRO A 285 -7.14 -26.83 17.46
CA PRO A 285 -8.18 -26.77 18.49
C PRO A 285 -7.92 -25.70 19.55
N ASP A 286 -6.66 -25.31 19.77
CA ASP A 286 -6.27 -24.38 20.82
C ASP A 286 -6.36 -22.94 20.34
N ARG A 287 -6.61 -22.01 21.26
CA ARG A 287 -6.74 -20.57 20.99
C ARG A 287 -5.87 -19.77 21.94
N ALA A 288 -5.30 -18.69 21.42
CA ALA A 288 -4.55 -17.73 22.20
C ALA A 288 -4.70 -16.33 21.60
N TRP A 289 -4.30 -15.34 22.37
CA TRP A 289 -4.41 -13.93 22.03
C TRP A 289 -3.37 -13.13 22.80
N MET A 290 -3.09 -11.92 22.31
CA MET A 290 -2.32 -10.91 23.02
C MET A 290 -3.17 -9.66 23.22
N ASP A 291 -3.35 -9.25 24.47
CA ASP A 291 -4.05 -8.02 24.84
C ASP A 291 -3.29 -6.76 24.35
N PRO A 292 -3.97 -5.60 24.29
CA PRO A 292 -3.33 -4.31 24.00
C PRO A 292 -2.09 -4.02 24.88
N ASP A 293 -2.08 -4.49 26.13
CA ASP A 293 -0.99 -4.31 27.09
C ASP A 293 0.18 -5.30 26.91
N GLY A 294 0.06 -6.26 25.98
CA GLY A 294 1.05 -7.29 25.70
C GLY A 294 0.88 -8.58 26.49
N THR A 295 -0.14 -8.68 27.35
CA THR A 295 -0.47 -9.91 28.09
C THR A 295 -0.94 -10.99 27.13
N ILE A 296 -0.33 -12.17 27.21
CA ILE A 296 -0.73 -13.33 26.42
C ILE A 296 -1.65 -14.22 27.25
N GLY A 297 -2.81 -14.55 26.69
CA GLY A 297 -3.76 -15.48 27.27
C GLY A 297 -4.10 -16.63 26.34
N PHE A 298 -4.76 -17.62 26.93
CA PHE A 298 -5.25 -18.82 26.24
C PHE A 298 -6.77 -18.84 26.24
N ASP A 299 -7.33 -19.77 25.47
CA ASP A 299 -8.76 -19.99 25.29
C ASP A 299 -9.49 -18.82 24.59
N ALA A 300 -10.78 -19.01 24.37
CA ALA A 300 -11.64 -18.01 23.76
C ALA A 300 -11.85 -16.82 24.72
N LYS A 301 -11.55 -15.62 24.23
CA LYS A 301 -11.87 -14.33 24.86
C LYS A 301 -12.62 -13.43 23.88
N GLY A 302 -13.39 -12.50 24.41
CA GLY A 302 -13.96 -11.37 23.68
C GLY A 302 -13.58 -10.06 24.34
N TRP A 303 -13.56 -9.00 23.53
CA TRP A 303 -13.21 -7.64 23.90
C TRP A 303 -14.35 -6.71 23.49
N ASP A 304 -14.56 -5.69 24.32
CA ASP A 304 -15.56 -4.64 24.14
C ASP A 304 -14.79 -3.32 24.12
N GLN A 305 -14.78 -2.64 22.97
CA GLN A 305 -14.02 -1.40 22.75
C GLN A 305 -12.52 -1.52 23.10
N GLU A 306 -11.95 -2.70 22.85
CA GLU A 306 -10.52 -2.97 22.95
C GLU A 306 -10.13 -3.90 21.79
N ASP A 307 -8.92 -3.73 21.27
CA ASP A 307 -8.44 -4.51 20.13
C ASP A 307 -7.19 -5.34 20.48
N PRO A 308 -7.28 -6.68 20.48
CA PRO A 308 -6.12 -7.52 20.75
C PRO A 308 -5.06 -7.33 19.66
N ARG A 309 -3.78 -7.34 20.05
CA ARG A 309 -2.64 -7.21 19.13
C ARG A 309 -2.56 -8.39 18.15
N PHE A 310 -2.91 -9.59 18.62
CA PHE A 310 -3.16 -10.73 17.77
C PHE A 310 -4.20 -11.68 18.35
N MET A 311 -4.81 -12.47 17.47
CA MET A 311 -5.60 -13.66 17.80
C MET A 311 -5.06 -14.84 17.00
N THR A 312 -5.03 -16.03 17.57
CA THR A 312 -4.51 -17.21 16.87
C THR A 312 -5.19 -18.52 17.26
N HIS A 313 -5.31 -19.41 16.29
CA HIS A 313 -5.51 -20.84 16.52
C HIS A 313 -4.19 -21.57 16.41
N PHE A 314 -4.01 -22.59 17.24
CA PHE A 314 -2.82 -23.42 17.21
C PHE A 314 -3.13 -24.84 17.68
N ASN A 315 -2.13 -25.70 17.56
CA ASN A 315 -2.19 -27.07 18.06
C ASN A 315 -0.98 -27.32 18.96
N ARG A 316 -1.23 -27.48 20.27
CA ARG A 316 -0.16 -27.73 21.25
C ARG A 316 0.66 -29.00 20.96
N ALA A 317 0.05 -30.01 20.36
CA ALA A 317 0.70 -31.30 20.11
C ALA A 317 1.66 -31.26 18.92
N THR A 318 1.32 -30.51 17.86
CA THR A 318 2.14 -30.37 16.66
C THR A 318 3.03 -29.11 16.68
N GLY A 319 2.69 -28.12 17.51
CA GLY A 319 3.36 -26.81 17.55
C GLY A 319 3.04 -25.93 16.34
N GLU A 320 1.99 -26.24 15.59
CA GLU A 320 1.56 -25.49 14.40
C GLU A 320 0.54 -24.42 14.79
N GLY A 321 0.58 -23.24 14.18
CA GLY A 321 -0.36 -22.17 14.49
C GLY A 321 -0.58 -21.15 13.37
N PHE A 322 -1.80 -20.63 13.29
CA PHE A 322 -2.20 -19.63 12.30
C PHE A 322 -2.87 -18.46 13.04
N GLY A 323 -2.35 -17.26 12.85
CA GLY A 323 -2.79 -16.08 13.60
C GLY A 323 -3.01 -14.86 12.74
N SER A 324 -3.86 -13.96 13.23
CA SER A 324 -4.11 -12.63 12.69
C SER A 324 -3.39 -11.59 13.54
N VAL A 325 -2.49 -10.82 12.94
CA VAL A 325 -1.90 -9.61 13.50
C VAL A 325 -2.58 -8.41 12.85
N HIS A 326 -3.20 -7.55 13.66
CA HIS A 326 -3.85 -6.34 13.17
C HIS A 326 -2.83 -5.23 13.00
N LEU A 327 -2.72 -4.68 11.79
CA LEU A 327 -1.67 -3.74 11.41
C LEU A 327 -2.18 -2.30 11.35
N GLU A 328 -3.39 -2.11 10.83
CA GLU A 328 -3.96 -0.78 10.63
C GLU A 328 -5.49 -0.88 10.71
N PHE A 329 -6.09 0.10 11.38
CA PHE A 329 -7.52 0.30 11.46
C PHE A 329 -7.82 1.78 11.24
N GLU A 330 -8.78 2.07 10.38
CA GLU A 330 -9.28 3.42 10.18
C GLU A 330 -10.79 3.41 10.04
N ASN A 331 -11.43 4.35 10.71
CA ASN A 331 -12.85 4.62 10.55
C ASN A 331 -13.05 6.14 10.56
N THR A 332 -13.72 6.66 9.54
CA THR A 332 -13.99 8.10 9.45
C THR A 332 -15.02 8.57 10.48
N ASN A 333 -15.85 7.66 10.99
CA ASN A 333 -16.78 7.95 12.05
C ASN A 333 -16.03 8.05 13.39
N SER A 334 -15.90 9.27 13.90
CA SER A 334 -15.14 9.56 15.12
C SER A 334 -15.65 8.87 16.39
N ASN A 335 -16.81 8.21 16.36
CA ASN A 335 -17.30 7.40 17.48
C ASN A 335 -16.64 6.02 17.56
N PHE A 336 -15.92 5.60 16.51
CA PHE A 336 -15.34 4.26 16.37
C PHE A 336 -13.86 4.38 15.98
N THR A 337 -13.03 4.97 16.83
CA THR A 337 -11.57 5.11 16.57
C THR A 337 -10.79 3.80 16.65
N GLU A 338 -11.42 2.76 17.19
CA GLU A 338 -10.95 1.38 17.23
C GLU A 338 -12.16 0.45 16.96
N PRO A 339 -11.93 -0.84 16.68
CA PRO A 339 -13.03 -1.79 16.56
C PRO A 339 -13.90 -1.81 17.82
N ASP A 340 -15.21 -1.68 17.65
CA ASP A 340 -16.18 -1.70 18.75
C ASP A 340 -16.20 -3.04 19.51
N GLY A 341 -15.75 -4.13 18.89
CA GLY A 341 -15.42 -5.36 19.61
C GLY A 341 -14.57 -6.34 18.81
N ALA A 342 -14.03 -7.33 19.50
CA ALA A 342 -13.27 -8.42 18.88
C ALA A 342 -13.46 -9.73 19.66
N GLY A 343 -13.17 -10.87 19.05
CA GLY A 343 -12.97 -12.11 19.80
C GLY A 343 -13.30 -13.39 19.07
N PHE A 344 -13.40 -14.46 19.84
CA PHE A 344 -13.72 -15.79 19.36
C PHE A 344 -15.20 -16.14 19.57
N SER A 345 -15.89 -16.47 18.49
CA SER A 345 -17.24 -16.99 18.52
C SER A 345 -17.30 -18.39 19.16
N ARG A 346 -18.53 -18.82 19.50
CA ARG A 346 -18.79 -20.17 20.02
C ARG A 346 -18.38 -21.27 19.04
N THR A 347 -18.49 -21.02 17.74
CA THR A 347 -18.09 -21.95 16.68
C THR A 347 -16.61 -21.88 16.35
N GLY A 348 -15.83 -21.06 17.08
CA GLY A 348 -14.38 -20.96 16.92
C GLY A 348 -13.91 -20.01 15.82
N VAL A 349 -14.82 -19.31 15.17
CA VAL A 349 -14.51 -18.19 14.27
C VAL A 349 -13.95 -17.04 15.08
N TRP A 350 -12.77 -16.50 14.76
CA TRP A 350 -12.38 -15.19 15.30
C TRP A 350 -12.95 -14.08 14.41
N VAL A 351 -13.23 -12.92 15.00
CA VAL A 351 -13.84 -11.78 14.31
C VAL A 351 -13.45 -10.48 14.99
N ARG A 352 -13.27 -9.43 14.20
CA ARG A 352 -13.29 -8.03 14.64
C ARG A 352 -14.58 -7.38 14.15
N SER A 353 -15.19 -6.56 14.99
CA SER A 353 -16.44 -5.87 14.69
C SER A 353 -16.21 -4.37 14.73
N PRO A 354 -15.96 -3.72 13.59
CA PRO A 354 -15.67 -2.29 13.55
C PRO A 354 -16.77 -1.41 14.13
N VAL A 355 -18.03 -1.80 13.91
CA VAL A 355 -19.20 -1.00 14.28
C VAL A 355 -20.34 -1.92 14.71
N HIS A 356 -20.89 -1.71 15.92
CA HIS A 356 -22.21 -2.25 16.31
C HIS A 356 -23.22 -1.12 16.53
N HIS A 357 -24.47 -1.35 16.09
CA HIS A 357 -25.61 -0.44 16.27
C HIS A 357 -25.34 1.04 15.93
N GLY A 358 -24.43 1.28 14.97
CA GLY A 358 -23.92 2.61 14.60
C GLY A 358 -24.55 3.16 13.33
N ASN A 359 -24.69 4.48 13.25
CA ASN A 359 -25.05 5.18 12.01
C ASN A 359 -23.77 5.59 11.28
N MET A 360 -23.69 5.26 10.00
CA MET A 360 -22.67 5.75 9.07
C MET A 360 -23.36 6.60 8.01
N VAL A 361 -22.72 7.69 7.60
CA VAL A 361 -23.24 8.60 6.57
C VAL A 361 -22.54 8.38 5.24
N ALA A 362 -23.18 8.78 4.14
CA ALA A 362 -22.54 8.75 2.83
C ALA A 362 -21.18 9.48 2.85
N GLY A 363 -20.14 8.82 2.33
CA GLY A 363 -18.75 9.28 2.37
C GLY A 363 -17.92 8.70 3.53
N ASP A 364 -18.55 8.09 4.54
CA ASP A 364 -17.82 7.37 5.57
C ASP A 364 -17.16 6.09 5.02
N TYR A 365 -16.09 5.63 5.69
CA TYR A 365 -15.53 4.32 5.45
C TYR A 365 -14.98 3.64 6.71
N VAL A 366 -14.84 2.32 6.60
CA VAL A 366 -14.04 1.48 7.52
C VAL A 366 -12.95 0.82 6.69
N TYR A 367 -11.70 0.90 7.13
CA TYR A 367 -10.54 0.26 6.52
C TYR A 367 -9.78 -0.57 7.56
N GLU A 368 -9.31 -1.74 7.15
CA GLU A 368 -8.49 -2.63 7.98
C GLU A 368 -7.38 -3.29 7.17
N LYS A 369 -6.22 -3.43 7.79
CA LYS A 369 -5.07 -4.20 7.30
C LYS A 369 -4.63 -5.23 8.32
N ASN A 370 -4.56 -6.50 7.91
CA ASN A 370 -4.20 -7.63 8.75
C ASN A 370 -3.09 -8.46 8.08
N ALA A 371 -2.21 -9.04 8.89
CA ALA A 371 -1.30 -10.09 8.46
C ALA A 371 -1.75 -11.44 9.03
N TYR A 372 -1.90 -12.42 8.15
CA TYR A 372 -2.22 -13.79 8.51
C TYR A 372 -0.96 -14.64 8.49
N VAL A 373 -0.47 -15.00 9.67
CA VAL A 373 0.86 -15.53 9.90
C VAL A 373 0.81 -17.01 10.24
N LEU A 374 1.56 -17.82 9.50
CA LEU A 374 1.95 -19.16 9.93
C LEU A 374 3.07 -19.05 10.96
N HIS A 375 2.88 -19.62 12.14
CA HIS A 375 3.84 -19.55 13.24
C HIS A 375 4.01 -20.89 13.94
N ARG A 376 5.09 -21.00 14.72
CA ARG A 376 5.39 -22.15 15.57
C ARG A 376 5.14 -21.84 17.04
N PHE A 377 4.33 -22.69 17.66
CA PHE A 377 4.14 -22.74 19.10
C PHE A 377 5.15 -23.70 19.74
N VAL A 378 5.85 -23.23 20.78
CA VAL A 378 6.81 -24.04 21.55
C VAL A 378 6.46 -23.99 23.03
N ASP A 379 5.95 -25.09 23.59
CA ASP A 379 5.55 -25.13 25.00
C ASP A 379 6.72 -24.79 25.95
N GLY A 380 6.48 -23.89 26.90
CA GLY A 380 7.49 -23.35 27.80
C GLY A 380 8.53 -22.42 27.15
N GLY A 381 8.38 -22.07 25.87
CA GLY A 381 9.22 -21.11 25.17
C GLY A 381 8.92 -19.65 25.52
N ASP A 382 9.66 -18.74 24.90
CA ASP A 382 9.48 -17.29 25.08
C ASP A 382 8.05 -16.85 24.75
N HIS A 383 7.59 -15.80 25.42
CA HIS A 383 6.24 -15.27 25.26
C HIS A 383 5.14 -16.34 25.41
N MET A 384 5.23 -17.16 26.46
CA MET A 384 4.28 -18.27 26.73
C MET A 384 4.20 -19.28 25.56
N GLY A 385 5.28 -19.40 24.79
CA GLY A 385 5.39 -20.28 23.62
C GLY A 385 5.06 -19.65 22.27
N PHE A 386 4.77 -18.34 22.22
CA PHE A 386 4.43 -17.61 20.99
C PHE A 386 5.54 -16.68 20.48
N GLY A 387 6.80 -16.93 20.85
CA GLY A 387 7.94 -16.09 20.44
C GLY A 387 8.02 -15.83 18.92
N ASP A 388 7.68 -16.83 18.10
CA ASP A 388 7.67 -16.72 16.63
C ASP A 388 6.61 -15.71 16.15
N LEU A 389 5.36 -15.85 16.60
CA LEU A 389 4.27 -14.92 16.27
C LEU A 389 4.54 -13.50 16.79
N VAL A 390 5.08 -13.38 18.00
CA VAL A 390 5.45 -12.08 18.59
C VAL A 390 6.56 -11.41 17.78
N SER A 391 7.56 -12.16 17.32
CA SER A 391 8.62 -11.62 16.46
C SER A 391 8.04 -11.10 15.13
N HIS A 392 7.17 -11.87 14.48
CA HIS A 392 6.45 -11.42 13.28
C HIS A 392 5.60 -10.17 13.55
N GLN A 393 4.85 -10.14 14.64
CA GLN A 393 4.01 -9.01 15.01
C GLN A 393 4.84 -7.74 15.24
N GLN A 394 5.92 -7.82 16.02
CA GLN A 394 6.83 -6.71 16.24
C GLN A 394 7.42 -6.22 14.93
N ARG A 395 7.80 -7.15 14.04
CA ARG A 395 8.32 -6.82 12.73
C ARG A 395 7.31 -6.04 11.88
N LEU A 396 6.11 -6.57 11.74
CA LEU A 396 5.08 -6.02 10.85
C LEU A 396 4.52 -4.67 11.35
N LEU A 397 4.49 -4.45 12.67
CA LEU A 397 4.06 -3.18 13.27
C LEU A 397 5.13 -2.08 13.26
N HIS A 398 6.38 -2.44 12.97
CA HIS A 398 7.49 -1.49 12.83
C HIS A 398 8.09 -1.65 11.43
N PRO A 399 7.39 -1.17 10.38
CA PRO A 399 7.87 -1.29 9.02
C PRO A 399 9.20 -0.55 8.84
N ILE A 400 9.99 -0.99 7.85
CA ILE A 400 11.24 -0.32 7.48
C ILE A 400 10.93 1.12 7.06
N ALA A 401 11.65 2.07 7.67
CA ALA A 401 11.58 3.47 7.29
C ALA A 401 12.63 3.82 6.24
N GLN A 402 12.37 4.87 5.46
CA GLN A 402 13.39 5.51 4.65
C GLN A 402 14.06 6.63 5.46
N ALA A 403 15.39 6.64 5.53
CA ALA A 403 16.13 7.78 6.05
C ALA A 403 16.06 8.97 5.06
N GLU A 404 15.90 10.18 5.59
CA GLU A 404 15.87 11.39 4.77
C GLU A 404 17.17 11.52 3.96
N MET A 405 17.02 11.81 2.66
CA MET A 405 18.14 11.97 1.76
C MET A 405 18.09 13.35 1.11
N THR A 406 19.18 14.10 1.23
CA THR A 406 19.36 15.33 0.47
C THR A 406 19.56 14.99 -1.02
N SER A 407 18.71 15.55 -1.88
CA SER A 407 18.87 15.49 -3.34
C SER A 407 20.14 16.21 -3.77
N GLN A 408 20.83 15.72 -4.79
CA GLN A 408 21.96 16.45 -5.35
C GLN A 408 21.47 17.52 -6.34
N PRO A 409 22.04 18.74 -6.31
CA PRO A 409 21.68 19.75 -7.29
C PRO A 409 22.07 19.38 -8.73
N ARG A 410 21.13 19.51 -9.66
CA ARG A 410 21.26 19.17 -11.09
C ARG A 410 21.69 20.39 -11.93
N PRO A 411 22.35 20.22 -13.09
CA PRO A 411 22.62 21.33 -14.00
C PRO A 411 21.33 22.01 -14.47
N VAL A 412 21.42 23.28 -14.85
CA VAL A 412 20.28 24.03 -15.39
C VAL A 412 19.90 23.48 -16.78
N SER A 413 18.64 23.10 -16.93
CA SER A 413 18.02 22.66 -18.17
C SER A 413 16.52 22.94 -18.08
N HIS A 414 15.80 22.96 -19.20
CA HIS A 414 14.35 23.14 -19.15
C HIS A 414 13.66 22.07 -18.27
N GLU A 415 14.08 20.82 -18.39
CA GLU A 415 13.56 19.70 -17.61
C GLU A 415 13.83 19.85 -16.10
N SER A 416 15.08 20.13 -15.72
CA SER A 416 15.45 20.28 -14.31
C SER A 416 14.79 21.51 -13.66
N VAL A 417 14.52 22.58 -14.42
CA VAL A 417 13.68 23.71 -13.97
C VAL A 417 12.22 23.30 -13.78
N MET A 418 11.63 22.59 -14.73
CA MET A 418 10.25 22.08 -14.58
C MET A 418 10.11 21.16 -13.37
N ASP A 419 11.12 20.34 -13.07
CA ASP A 419 11.13 19.51 -11.88
C ASP A 419 11.26 20.31 -10.58
N ALA A 420 12.06 21.37 -10.57
CA ALA A 420 12.11 22.30 -9.44
C ALA A 420 10.73 22.93 -9.19
N LEU A 421 10.02 23.32 -10.25
CA LEU A 421 8.64 23.83 -10.17
C LEU A 421 7.62 22.77 -9.71
N ARG A 422 7.84 21.48 -10.00
CA ARG A 422 7.02 20.40 -9.41
C ARG A 422 7.27 20.22 -7.92
N GLY A 423 8.39 20.72 -7.40
CA GLY A 423 8.71 20.78 -5.98
C GLY A 423 8.06 21.93 -5.21
N THR A 424 7.43 22.90 -5.88
CA THR A 424 6.74 24.02 -5.20
C THR A 424 5.29 23.65 -4.89
N ASN A 425 5.04 23.19 -3.65
CA ASN A 425 3.71 22.76 -3.21
C ASN A 425 2.70 23.93 -3.19
N GLU A 426 1.48 23.63 -3.60
CA GLU A 426 0.31 24.48 -3.38
C GLU A 426 -0.27 24.17 -1.99
N PHE A 427 0.18 24.97 -1.03
CA PHE A 427 -0.09 24.83 0.40
C PHE A 427 -1.48 25.29 0.82
N GLU A 428 -2.22 26.10 0.04
CA GLU A 428 -3.59 26.50 0.38
C GLU A 428 -4.67 25.49 -0.08
N LEU A 429 -4.27 24.44 -0.79
CA LEU A 429 -5.17 23.36 -1.20
C LEU A 429 -4.91 22.11 -0.34
N TYR A 430 -5.66 21.94 0.74
CA TYR A 430 -5.39 20.85 1.68
C TYR A 430 -5.91 19.51 1.13
N LEU A 431 -5.08 18.80 0.37
CA LEU A 431 -5.41 17.45 -0.08
C LEU A 431 -5.42 16.51 1.12
N LEU A 432 -6.46 15.69 1.23
CA LEU A 432 -6.67 14.76 2.35
C LEU A 432 -6.55 15.45 3.72
N GLY A 433 -6.95 16.73 3.80
CA GLY A 433 -6.94 17.50 5.04
C GLY A 433 -5.57 18.01 5.51
N SER A 434 -4.51 17.89 4.70
CA SER A 434 -3.17 18.35 5.04
C SER A 434 -2.54 19.20 3.93
N PRO A 435 -1.87 20.33 4.26
CA PRO A 435 -1.04 21.07 3.31
C PRO A 435 0.36 20.45 3.09
N TRP A 436 0.73 19.46 3.92
CA TRP A 436 2.06 18.84 3.95
C TRP A 436 2.05 17.35 3.59
N GLY A 437 0.91 16.85 3.09
CA GLY A 437 0.77 15.43 2.73
C GLY A 437 1.70 15.04 1.59
N GLN A 438 2.00 13.74 1.47
CA GLN A 438 2.57 13.22 0.24
C GLN A 438 1.62 13.53 -0.93
N ARG A 439 2.17 13.70 -2.13
CA ARG A 439 1.39 13.98 -3.35
C ARG A 439 0.50 15.22 -3.24
N GLN A 440 0.99 16.26 -2.56
CA GLN A 440 0.43 17.59 -2.65
C GLN A 440 0.45 18.08 -4.12
N LEU A 441 -0.54 18.90 -4.52
CA LEU A 441 -0.49 19.57 -5.82
C LEU A 441 0.62 20.62 -5.80
N ASN A 442 1.26 20.86 -6.94
CA ASN A 442 2.27 21.91 -7.09
C ASN A 442 1.78 23.03 -8.05
N PHE A 443 2.61 24.05 -8.24
CA PHE A 443 2.30 25.19 -9.12
C PHE A 443 2.12 24.81 -10.60
N VAL A 444 2.78 23.74 -11.05
CA VAL A 444 2.54 23.17 -12.39
C VAL A 444 1.15 22.53 -12.44
N ASP A 445 0.77 21.77 -11.42
CA ASP A 445 -0.52 21.09 -11.34
C ASP A 445 -1.72 22.05 -11.41
N ILE A 446 -1.65 23.18 -10.71
CA ILE A 446 -2.72 24.18 -10.72
C ILE A 446 -2.67 25.12 -11.95
N GLY A 447 -1.73 24.92 -12.86
CA GLY A 447 -1.68 25.63 -14.14
C GLY A 447 -1.26 27.10 -14.06
N ILE A 448 -0.54 27.50 -13.01
CA ILE A 448 -0.10 28.90 -12.86
C ILE A 448 1.22 29.21 -13.57
N ILE A 449 2.00 28.18 -13.93
CA ILE A 449 3.20 28.32 -14.77
C ILE A 449 2.77 28.44 -16.23
N GLN A 450 2.94 29.61 -16.84
CA GLN A 450 2.59 29.84 -18.26
C GLN A 450 3.72 29.51 -19.21
N GLN A 451 4.92 29.93 -18.86
CA GLN A 451 6.08 29.79 -19.72
C GLN A 451 7.33 29.61 -18.88
N VAL A 452 8.22 28.73 -19.35
CA VAL A 452 9.57 28.56 -18.83
C VAL A 452 10.53 28.69 -20.00
N VAL A 453 11.50 29.59 -19.89
CA VAL A 453 12.56 29.77 -20.87
C VAL A 453 13.91 29.67 -20.18
N VAL A 454 14.74 28.75 -20.65
CA VAL A 454 16.11 28.56 -20.17
C VAL A 454 17.08 29.02 -21.25
N LYS A 455 18.01 29.91 -20.91
CA LYS A 455 19.05 30.42 -21.81
C LYS A 455 20.42 30.33 -21.13
N GLY A 456 21.16 29.26 -21.42
CA GLY A 456 22.36 28.94 -20.65
C GLY A 456 21.94 28.59 -19.22
N ASP A 457 22.49 29.32 -18.25
CA ASP A 457 22.16 29.15 -16.83
C ASP A 457 21.07 30.14 -16.34
N ASP A 458 20.62 31.06 -17.20
CA ASP A 458 19.55 32.01 -16.88
C ASP A 458 18.16 31.39 -17.10
N ILE A 459 17.24 31.66 -16.17
CA ILE A 459 15.89 31.11 -16.12
C ILE A 459 14.89 32.26 -16.14
N HIS A 460 13.90 32.17 -17.02
CA HIS A 460 12.77 33.10 -17.06
C HIS A 460 11.45 32.33 -16.94
N ILE A 461 10.57 32.77 -16.04
CA ILE A 461 9.32 32.09 -15.69
C ILE A 461 8.18 33.11 -15.69
N ASP A 462 7.16 32.86 -16.50
CA ASP A 462 5.91 33.61 -16.45
C ASP A 462 4.89 32.89 -15.56
N LEU A 463 4.40 33.61 -14.56
CA LEU A 463 3.32 33.19 -13.68
C LEU A 463 2.03 33.90 -14.02
N ILE A 464 0.93 33.16 -13.99
CA ILE A 464 -0.41 33.74 -14.04
C ILE A 464 -1.20 33.41 -12.78
N MET A 465 -2.02 34.36 -12.33
CA MET A 465 -2.83 34.21 -11.13
C MET A 465 -4.30 34.00 -11.47
N PRO A 466 -5.00 33.01 -10.87
CA PRO A 466 -6.40 32.70 -11.12
C PRO A 466 -7.38 33.88 -10.94
N TYR A 467 -7.08 34.78 -10.00
CA TYR A 467 -7.87 35.98 -9.73
C TYR A 467 -7.03 37.05 -9.02
N ALA A 468 -7.54 38.29 -8.98
CA ALA A 468 -6.81 39.45 -8.47
C ALA A 468 -6.36 39.33 -7.00
N GLY A 469 -7.12 38.64 -6.16
CA GLY A 469 -6.72 38.42 -4.76
C GLY A 469 -5.52 37.48 -4.63
N ARG A 470 -5.33 36.53 -5.55
CA ARG A 470 -4.15 35.66 -5.57
C ARG A 470 -2.92 36.36 -6.12
N ALA A 471 -3.10 37.40 -6.94
CA ALA A 471 -2.00 38.26 -7.39
C ALA A 471 -1.30 39.01 -6.25
N THR A 472 -1.93 39.20 -5.09
CA THR A 472 -1.25 39.79 -3.92
C THR A 472 -0.25 38.84 -3.27
N TRP A 473 -0.20 37.58 -3.69
CA TRP A 473 0.72 36.55 -3.18
C TRP A 473 1.89 36.34 -4.12
N PHE A 474 1.97 37.08 -5.23
CA PHE A 474 2.98 36.87 -6.28
C PHE A 474 4.41 36.82 -5.72
N ASP A 475 4.79 37.77 -4.86
CA ASP A 475 6.15 37.81 -4.29
C ASP A 475 6.48 36.53 -3.52
N TRP A 476 5.53 36.02 -2.73
CA TRP A 476 5.70 34.78 -1.98
C TRP A 476 5.80 33.54 -2.89
N PHE A 477 5.00 33.49 -3.97
CA PHE A 477 5.06 32.42 -4.97
C PHE A 477 6.42 32.44 -5.70
N ALA A 478 6.91 33.63 -6.05
CA ALA A 478 8.22 33.82 -6.67
C ALA A 478 9.35 33.38 -5.72
N GLU A 479 9.31 33.78 -4.45
CA GLU A 479 10.27 33.34 -3.42
C GLU A 479 10.32 31.80 -3.30
N CYS A 480 9.15 31.14 -3.25
CA CYS A 480 9.09 29.67 -3.19
C CYS A 480 9.72 28.99 -4.41
N ILE A 481 9.51 29.56 -5.60
CA ILE A 481 10.13 29.07 -6.84
C ILE A 481 11.64 29.26 -6.79
N GLU A 482 12.12 30.43 -6.39
CA GLU A 482 13.55 30.71 -6.25
C GLU A 482 14.22 29.76 -5.26
N GLU A 483 13.58 29.47 -4.12
CA GLU A 483 14.05 28.50 -3.14
C GLU A 483 14.19 27.10 -3.72
N GLN A 484 13.17 26.61 -4.45
CA GLN A 484 13.24 25.28 -5.09
C GLN A 484 14.30 25.23 -6.19
N VAL A 485 14.40 26.28 -7.01
CA VAL A 485 15.43 26.40 -8.05
C VAL A 485 16.83 26.38 -7.41
N ALA A 486 17.06 27.16 -6.36
CA ALA A 486 18.34 27.23 -5.67
C ALA A 486 18.70 25.92 -4.95
N ALA A 487 17.72 25.24 -4.36
CA ALA A 487 17.93 23.97 -3.66
C ALA A 487 18.22 22.80 -4.61
N ARG A 488 17.62 22.80 -5.80
CA ARG A 488 17.66 21.66 -6.73
C ARG A 488 18.60 21.85 -7.91
N LEU A 489 19.05 23.06 -8.22
CA LEU A 489 19.90 23.34 -9.38
C LEU A 489 21.27 23.89 -8.98
N LYS A 490 22.32 23.51 -9.71
CA LYS A 490 23.68 24.05 -9.57
C LYS A 490 24.00 25.04 -10.68
N ASN A 491 24.84 26.03 -10.32
CA ASN A 491 25.33 27.08 -11.23
C ASN A 491 24.22 27.95 -11.84
N VAL A 492 23.11 28.18 -11.11
CA VAL A 492 22.01 29.03 -11.58
C VAL A 492 22.50 30.46 -11.82
N GLY A 493 22.18 31.00 -13.00
CA GLY A 493 22.40 32.40 -13.38
C GLY A 493 21.31 33.32 -12.83
N ALA A 494 20.82 34.25 -13.66
CA ALA A 494 19.70 35.11 -13.30
C ALA A 494 18.38 34.33 -13.36
N VAL A 495 17.54 34.48 -12.33
CA VAL A 495 16.16 33.98 -12.30
C VAL A 495 15.23 35.19 -12.40
N ASP A 496 14.46 35.27 -13.48
CA ASP A 496 13.48 36.34 -13.73
C ASP A 496 12.07 35.75 -13.71
N ILE A 497 11.30 36.07 -12.68
CA ILE A 497 9.93 35.61 -12.51
C ILE A 497 9.00 36.79 -12.73
N GLN A 498 8.06 36.66 -13.67
CA GLN A 498 7.15 37.74 -14.03
C GLN A 498 5.69 37.36 -13.84
N LEU A 499 4.90 38.29 -13.31
CA LEU A 499 3.45 38.17 -13.28
C LEU A 499 2.88 38.60 -14.63
N VAL A 500 2.27 37.66 -15.35
CA VAL A 500 1.52 37.92 -16.58
C VAL A 500 0.02 37.88 -16.33
N HIS A 501 -0.74 38.52 -17.22
CA HIS A 501 -2.20 38.62 -17.11
C HIS A 501 -2.96 37.99 -18.29
N GLU A 502 -2.27 37.74 -19.41
CA GLU A 502 -2.86 37.16 -20.61
C GLU A 502 -1.97 36.03 -21.15
N PRO A 503 -2.55 34.91 -21.62
CA PRO A 503 -3.99 34.62 -21.62
C PRO A 503 -4.50 34.37 -20.20
N LYS A 504 -5.69 34.89 -19.85
CA LYS A 504 -6.28 34.69 -18.50
C LYS A 504 -6.24 33.24 -18.04
N TRP A 505 -6.01 33.05 -16.73
CA TRP A 505 -6.04 31.73 -16.14
C TRP A 505 -7.44 31.10 -16.25
N THR A 506 -7.50 29.81 -16.57
CA THR A 506 -8.72 29.04 -16.65
C THR A 506 -8.52 27.64 -16.06
N PRO A 507 -9.57 26.99 -15.53
CA PRO A 507 -9.47 25.61 -15.02
C PRO A 507 -8.91 24.59 -16.02
N GLN A 508 -8.98 24.87 -17.33
CA GLN A 508 -8.43 24.03 -18.39
C GLN A 508 -6.90 23.95 -18.37
N GLN A 509 -6.22 24.90 -17.73
CA GLN A 509 -4.75 24.90 -17.60
C GLN A 509 -4.24 24.02 -16.46
N MET A 510 -5.12 23.54 -15.57
CA MET A 510 -4.74 22.58 -14.54
C MET A 510 -4.33 21.24 -15.17
N THR A 511 -3.56 20.43 -14.45
CA THR A 511 -3.32 19.04 -14.82
C THR A 511 -4.60 18.22 -14.65
N ASP A 512 -4.66 17.05 -15.31
CA ASP A 512 -5.78 16.12 -15.11
C ASP A 512 -5.87 15.67 -13.65
N ARG A 513 -4.72 15.51 -13.00
CA ARG A 513 -4.61 15.22 -11.57
C ARG A 513 -5.26 16.31 -10.71
N ALA A 514 -4.92 17.58 -10.94
CA ALA A 514 -5.48 18.69 -10.18
C ALA A 514 -7.00 18.81 -10.36
N ARG A 515 -7.50 18.64 -11.59
CA ARG A 515 -8.95 18.63 -11.86
C ARG A 515 -9.67 17.58 -11.02
N ARG A 516 -9.19 16.32 -11.04
CA ARG A 516 -9.80 15.23 -10.26
C ARG A 516 -9.69 15.44 -8.75
N ALA A 517 -8.63 16.09 -8.28
CA ALA A 517 -8.43 16.29 -6.84
C ALA A 517 -9.31 17.41 -6.27
N ILE A 518 -9.59 18.45 -7.06
CA ILE A 518 -10.34 19.64 -6.61
C ILE A 518 -11.85 19.51 -6.88
N ASP A 519 -12.24 18.83 -7.96
CA ASP A 519 -13.62 18.59 -8.35
C ASP A 519 -13.81 17.09 -8.68
N PRO A 520 -13.80 16.21 -7.65
CA PRO A 520 -13.78 14.75 -7.80
C PRO A 520 -15.04 14.11 -8.37
#